data_AF-A0A2V7K1A1-F1
#
_entry.id   AF-A0A2V7K1A1-F1
#
_cell.length_a   1.000
_cell.length_b   1.000
_cell.length_c   1.000
_cell.angle_alpha   90.00
_cell.angle_beta   90.00
_cell.angle_gamma   90.00
#
_symmetry.space_group_name_H-M   'P 1'
#
loop_
_entity.id
_entity.type
_entity.pdbx_description
1 polymer ?
#
loop_
_entity_poly.entity_id
_entity_poly.type
_entity_poly.pdbx_seq_one_letter_code
_entity_poly.pdbx_strand_id
1 'polypeptide(L)'
;MLLPIQPDGTLAPATSVVKHTGNGPIADRQSEPHAHCIIADPTNRFALAADLGADRVFVYRLDLDSKSLHHIEGGDGVMRAGAGPRHITFHPTLALVFVANELDSTVATLHFDSERGTLSPVYTNSTLPVGWTGTNYPADIHVAPSGRTLYVSNRGHNSIAVFSIAATGALTLDQVVSTDGDWPRNFSLDPTGRWLLVANQKSNSIIVFGRDRESGKLTPTRDRIELPSPVCLRFRPHAA
;
A
#
# COMPACT_ATOMS: atom_id res chain seq x y z
N MET A 1 7.99 15.13 -3.88
CA MET A 1 8.25 16.53 -3.46
C MET A 1 7.88 16.68 -1.99
N LEU A 2 8.54 17.56 -1.26
CA LEU A 2 8.23 17.91 0.13
C LEU A 2 7.72 19.36 0.18
N LEU A 3 6.51 19.54 0.70
CA LEU A 3 5.90 20.87 0.91
C LEU A 3 5.69 21.06 2.42
N PRO A 4 6.31 22.08 3.03
CA PRO A 4 6.05 22.40 4.44
C PRO A 4 4.62 22.88 4.64
N ILE A 5 4.01 22.47 5.76
CA ILE A 5 2.71 22.98 6.20
C ILE A 5 2.95 24.18 7.13
N GLN A 6 2.30 25.29 6.83
CA GLN A 6 2.35 26.53 7.59
C GLN A 6 1.49 26.42 8.87
N PRO A 7 1.71 27.28 9.89
CA PRO A 7 0.90 27.27 11.12
C PRO A 7 -0.61 27.45 10.90
N ASP A 8 -1.00 28.09 9.80
CA ASP A 8 -2.40 28.28 9.40
C ASP A 8 -2.99 27.11 8.58
N GLY A 9 -2.21 26.05 8.37
CA GLY A 9 -2.58 24.86 7.61
C GLY A 9 -2.38 24.98 6.09
N THR A 10 -1.90 26.11 5.58
CA THR A 10 -1.60 26.27 4.14
C THR A 10 -0.27 25.59 3.76
N LEU A 11 -0.07 25.30 2.48
CA LEU A 11 1.18 24.72 1.97
C LEU A 11 2.14 25.82 1.54
N ALA A 12 3.40 25.75 2.00
CA ALA A 12 4.50 26.53 1.46
C ALA A 12 4.99 25.93 0.12
N PRO A 13 5.75 26.69 -0.69
CA PRO A 13 6.42 26.14 -1.87
C PRO A 13 7.26 24.91 -1.53
N ALA A 14 7.42 24.01 -2.50
CA ALA A 14 8.22 22.81 -2.31
C ALA A 14 9.67 23.16 -1.94
N THR A 15 10.15 22.63 -0.83
CA THR A 15 11.54 22.81 -0.37
C THR A 15 12.46 21.73 -0.93
N SER A 16 11.91 20.60 -1.37
CA SER A 16 12.64 19.53 -2.02
C SER A 16 11.80 18.86 -3.10
N VAL A 17 12.38 18.67 -4.28
CA VAL A 17 11.77 17.94 -5.40
C VAL A 17 12.82 16.97 -5.92
N VAL A 18 12.50 15.68 -5.87
CA VAL A 18 13.32 14.62 -6.44
C VAL A 18 12.60 14.06 -7.66
N LYS A 19 13.30 13.99 -8.79
CA LYS A 19 12.82 13.31 -10.00
C LYS A 19 13.40 11.90 -10.00
N HIS A 20 12.54 10.90 -9.98
CA HIS A 20 12.98 9.51 -10.13
C HIS A 20 13.51 9.26 -11.55
N THR A 21 14.34 8.23 -11.67
CA THR A 21 14.86 7.70 -12.94
C THR A 21 14.75 6.18 -12.93
N GLY A 22 14.57 5.56 -14.09
CA GLY A 22 14.42 4.12 -14.24
C GLY A 22 13.28 3.77 -15.19
N ASN A 23 13.19 2.49 -15.52
CA ASN A 23 12.18 1.93 -16.39
C ASN A 23 12.03 0.43 -16.07
N GLY A 24 10.99 -0.19 -16.60
CA GLY A 24 10.69 -1.62 -16.48
C GLY A 24 10.36 -2.25 -17.83
N PRO A 25 10.08 -3.56 -17.86
CA PRO A 25 9.88 -4.31 -19.10
C PRO A 25 8.51 -4.07 -19.77
N ILE A 26 7.51 -3.53 -19.07
CA ILE A 26 6.16 -3.34 -19.61
C ILE A 26 6.08 -1.99 -20.32
N ALA A 27 6.27 -2.00 -21.64
CA ALA A 27 6.52 -0.81 -22.47
C ALA A 27 5.49 0.33 -22.32
N ASP A 28 4.21 0.02 -22.14
CA ASP A 28 3.13 1.00 -21.99
C ASP A 28 2.90 1.49 -20.55
N ARG A 29 3.52 0.82 -19.56
CA ARG A 29 3.34 1.11 -18.12
C ARG A 29 4.62 1.50 -17.41
N GLN A 30 5.77 1.25 -18.01
CA GLN A 30 7.08 1.34 -17.39
C GLN A 30 8.16 1.87 -18.34
N SER A 31 7.77 2.63 -19.37
CA SER A 31 8.73 3.33 -20.25
C SER A 31 9.49 4.44 -19.53
N GLU A 32 8.93 4.96 -18.43
CA GLU A 32 9.52 5.98 -17.56
C GLU A 32 9.00 5.82 -16.12
N PRO A 33 9.58 6.52 -15.13
CA PRO A 33 9.15 6.46 -13.73
C PRO A 33 7.72 6.95 -13.52
N HIS A 34 6.98 6.26 -12.68
CA HIS A 34 5.59 6.53 -12.30
C HIS A 34 5.45 6.44 -10.77
N ALA A 35 5.92 7.46 -10.06
CA ALA A 35 5.82 7.57 -8.61
C ALA A 35 4.35 7.51 -8.16
N HIS A 36 4.02 6.55 -7.28
CA HIS A 36 2.63 6.22 -6.95
C HIS A 36 2.32 6.34 -5.45
N CYS A 37 3.30 6.15 -4.57
CA CYS A 37 3.10 6.29 -3.13
C CYS A 37 4.36 6.85 -2.48
N ILE A 38 4.20 7.66 -1.44
CA ILE A 38 5.27 8.05 -0.53
C ILE A 38 4.74 8.00 0.90
N ILE A 39 5.47 7.34 1.80
CA ILE A 39 5.15 7.28 3.23
C ILE A 39 6.41 7.54 4.05
N ALA A 40 6.26 8.21 5.20
CA ALA A 40 7.33 8.28 6.19
C ALA A 40 7.41 6.95 6.95
N ASP A 41 8.62 6.59 7.39
CA ASP A 41 8.78 5.50 8.34
C ASP A 41 8.22 5.88 9.71
N PRO A 42 7.93 4.91 10.61
CA PRO A 42 7.35 5.19 11.91
C PRO A 42 8.17 6.15 12.81
N THR A 43 9.47 6.32 12.52
CA THR A 43 10.36 7.22 13.26
C THR A 43 10.51 8.60 12.62
N ASN A 44 9.86 8.87 11.47
CA ASN A 44 9.99 10.09 10.67
C ASN A 44 11.44 10.44 10.28
N ARG A 45 12.32 9.43 10.17
CA ARG A 45 13.72 9.61 9.73
C ARG A 45 13.90 9.34 8.25
N PHE A 46 13.00 8.58 7.63
CA PHE A 46 13.05 8.19 6.24
C PHE A 46 11.68 8.33 5.57
N ALA A 47 11.70 8.54 4.26
CA ALA A 47 10.53 8.44 3.40
C ALA A 47 10.78 7.37 2.34
N LEU A 48 9.81 6.48 2.17
CA LEU A 48 9.83 5.41 1.16
C LEU A 48 8.87 5.78 0.04
N ALA A 49 9.35 5.79 -1.20
CA ALA A 49 8.55 6.14 -2.37
C ALA A 49 8.47 4.98 -3.36
N ALA A 50 7.27 4.41 -3.55
CA ALA A 50 7.02 3.40 -4.58
C ALA A 50 6.91 4.06 -5.94
N ASP A 51 7.64 3.52 -6.91
CA ASP A 51 7.59 3.92 -8.30
C ASP A 51 7.29 2.71 -9.19
N LEU A 52 6.09 2.72 -9.77
CA LEU A 52 5.58 1.64 -10.60
C LEU A 52 6.42 1.47 -11.87
N GLY A 53 6.85 2.58 -12.46
CA GLY A 53 7.57 2.60 -13.72
C GLY A 53 9.02 2.14 -13.59
N ALA A 54 9.64 2.36 -12.42
CA ALA A 54 11.03 2.00 -12.16
C ALA A 54 11.23 0.64 -11.46
N ASP A 55 10.14 -0.11 -11.20
CA ASP A 55 10.16 -1.37 -10.42
C ASP A 55 10.91 -1.21 -9.07
N ARG A 56 10.67 -0.10 -8.38
CA ARG A 56 11.48 0.27 -7.21
C ARG A 56 10.72 0.97 -6.11
N VAL A 57 11.12 0.71 -4.87
CA VAL A 57 10.83 1.55 -3.71
C VAL A 57 12.10 2.33 -3.36
N PHE A 58 12.09 3.62 -3.67
CA PHE A 58 13.20 4.52 -3.33
C PHE A 58 13.18 4.87 -1.85
N VAL A 59 14.37 5.01 -1.23
CA VAL A 59 14.48 5.41 0.18
C VAL A 59 15.19 6.76 0.31
N TYR A 60 14.58 7.68 1.04
CA TYR A 60 15.13 9.00 1.30
C TYR A 60 15.30 9.21 2.80
N ARG A 61 16.41 9.82 3.24
CA ARG A 61 16.47 10.48 4.55
C ARG A 61 15.48 11.64 4.52
N LEU A 62 14.60 11.70 5.50
CA LEU A 62 13.72 12.82 5.75
C LEU A 62 14.37 13.73 6.79
N ASP A 63 14.80 14.91 6.38
CA ASP A 63 15.33 15.93 7.28
C ASP A 63 14.28 17.02 7.47
N LEU A 64 13.70 17.08 8.67
CA LEU A 64 12.65 18.02 9.03
C LEU A 64 13.19 19.42 9.34
N ASP A 65 14.45 19.53 9.75
CA ASP A 65 15.09 20.81 10.08
C ASP A 65 15.43 21.57 8.80
N SER A 66 16.13 20.90 7.88
CA SER A 66 16.46 21.47 6.57
C SER A 66 15.32 21.35 5.55
N LYS A 67 14.24 20.63 5.90
CA LYS A 67 13.05 20.40 5.06
C LYS A 67 13.45 19.79 3.71
N SER A 68 14.23 18.73 3.75
CA SER A 68 14.82 18.10 2.56
C SER A 68 14.58 16.59 2.52
N LEU A 69 14.74 16.04 1.32
CA LEU A 69 14.81 14.60 1.07
C LEU A 69 16.18 14.30 0.46
N HIS A 70 16.96 13.44 1.11
CA HIS A 70 18.25 12.99 0.58
C HIS A 70 18.17 11.51 0.22
N HIS A 71 18.43 11.16 -1.04
CA HIS A 71 18.38 9.76 -1.50
C HIS A 71 19.43 8.93 -0.75
N ILE A 72 19.03 7.77 -0.26
CA ILE A 72 19.94 6.77 0.31
C ILE A 72 20.43 5.89 -0.84
N GLU A 73 21.60 6.21 -1.40
CA GLU A 73 22.21 5.40 -2.45
C GLU A 73 22.42 3.96 -1.97
N GLY A 74 21.93 2.99 -2.75
CA GLY A 74 21.97 1.57 -2.39
C GLY A 74 20.95 1.14 -1.32
N GLY A 75 20.09 2.05 -0.82
CA GLY A 75 19.03 1.74 0.14
C GLY A 75 17.71 1.27 -0.49
N ASP A 76 17.55 1.44 -1.80
CA ASP A 76 16.31 1.16 -2.52
C ASP A 76 15.92 -0.32 -2.50
N GLY A 77 14.62 -0.59 -2.39
CA GLY A 77 14.05 -1.91 -2.63
C GLY A 77 13.81 -2.13 -4.11
N VAL A 78 14.62 -2.95 -4.77
CA VAL A 78 14.43 -3.31 -6.19
C VAL A 78 13.45 -4.47 -6.29
N MET A 79 12.33 -4.27 -6.97
CA MET A 79 11.31 -5.29 -7.17
C MET A 79 11.69 -6.19 -8.36
N ARG A 80 10.97 -7.31 -8.48
CA ARG A 80 11.04 -8.13 -9.69
C ARG A 80 10.70 -7.28 -10.91
N ALA A 81 11.41 -7.47 -12.02
CA ALA A 81 11.11 -6.78 -13.27
C ALA A 81 9.64 -7.05 -13.70
N GLY A 82 8.91 -5.96 -13.95
CA GLY A 82 7.49 -5.98 -14.32
C GLY A 82 6.52 -6.08 -13.14
N ALA A 83 6.98 -5.92 -11.89
CA ALA A 83 6.12 -5.99 -10.71
C ALA A 83 5.28 -4.72 -10.52
N GLY A 84 5.87 -3.55 -10.74
CA GLY A 84 5.21 -2.25 -10.64
C GLY A 84 4.71 -1.92 -9.22
N PRO A 85 5.60 -1.59 -8.26
CA PRO A 85 5.21 -1.29 -6.89
C PRO A 85 4.30 -0.05 -6.83
N ARG A 86 3.22 -0.15 -6.05
CA ARG A 86 2.15 0.86 -6.04
C ARG A 86 1.96 1.52 -4.69
N HIS A 87 1.47 0.79 -3.70
CA HIS A 87 1.27 1.26 -2.32
C HIS A 87 2.12 0.44 -1.36
N ILE A 88 2.47 1.06 -0.24
CA ILE A 88 3.39 0.54 0.78
C ILE A 88 2.70 0.64 2.14
N THR A 89 2.93 -0.34 3.01
CA THR A 89 2.60 -0.24 4.45
C THR A 89 3.71 -0.86 5.30
N PHE A 90 3.99 -0.25 6.44
CA PHE A 90 4.86 -0.84 7.46
C PHE A 90 4.09 -1.87 8.28
N HIS A 91 4.81 -2.89 8.75
CA HIS A 91 4.36 -3.67 9.89
C HIS A 91 4.50 -2.84 11.18
N PRO A 92 3.56 -2.91 12.15
CA PRO A 92 3.59 -2.04 13.34
C PRO A 92 4.76 -2.29 14.31
N THR A 93 5.30 -3.51 14.37
CA THR A 93 6.39 -3.87 15.32
C THR A 93 7.61 -4.54 14.69
N LEU A 94 7.40 -5.52 13.80
CA LEU A 94 8.48 -6.11 12.98
C LEU A 94 9.10 -5.10 12.02
N ALA A 95 10.38 -5.26 11.72
CA ALA A 95 11.16 -4.46 10.77
C ALA A 95 10.83 -4.82 9.31
N LEU A 96 9.54 -4.79 8.96
CA LEU A 96 9.01 -5.24 7.67
C LEU A 96 8.20 -4.16 6.99
N VAL A 97 8.32 -4.15 5.66
CA VAL A 97 7.55 -3.33 4.74
C VAL A 97 6.86 -4.25 3.73
N PHE A 98 5.57 -4.03 3.52
CA PHE A 98 4.79 -4.73 2.50
C PHE A 98 4.46 -3.80 1.35
N VAL A 99 4.60 -4.29 0.13
CA VAL A 99 4.39 -3.51 -1.10
C VAL A 99 3.42 -4.24 -2.00
N ALA A 100 2.31 -3.59 -2.36
CA ALA A 100 1.41 -4.10 -3.38
C ALA A 100 2.01 -3.79 -4.77
N ASN A 101 2.28 -4.84 -5.54
CA ASN A 101 2.80 -4.77 -6.89
C ASN A 101 1.62 -4.83 -7.88
N GLU A 102 1.39 -3.74 -8.59
CA GLU A 102 0.21 -3.56 -9.42
C GLU A 102 0.25 -4.47 -10.66
N LEU A 103 1.41 -4.64 -11.29
CA LEU A 103 1.50 -5.18 -12.64
C LEU A 103 1.64 -6.71 -12.69
N ASP A 104 2.09 -7.34 -11.60
CA ASP A 104 2.25 -8.80 -11.52
C ASP A 104 1.33 -9.48 -10.49
N SER A 105 0.40 -8.75 -9.90
CA SER A 105 -0.58 -9.25 -8.92
C SER A 105 0.01 -9.85 -7.64
N THR A 106 1.15 -9.32 -7.18
CA THR A 106 1.82 -9.78 -5.96
C THR A 106 1.80 -8.77 -4.81
N VAL A 107 2.10 -9.28 -3.62
CA VAL A 107 2.63 -8.50 -2.51
C VAL A 107 4.08 -8.91 -2.27
N ALA A 108 4.99 -7.94 -2.19
CA ALA A 108 6.36 -8.15 -1.77
C ALA A 108 6.52 -7.86 -0.26
N THR A 109 7.30 -8.71 0.42
CA THR A 109 7.77 -8.45 1.79
C THR A 109 9.24 -8.04 1.73
N LEU A 110 9.58 -6.92 2.35
CA LEU A 110 10.93 -6.38 2.44
C LEU A 110 11.31 -6.21 3.91
N HIS A 111 12.56 -6.51 4.26
CA HIS A 111 13.14 -6.07 5.53
C HIS A 111 13.53 -4.58 5.43
N PHE A 112 13.26 -3.81 6.48
CA PHE A 112 13.66 -2.40 6.59
C PHE A 112 14.65 -2.20 7.72
N ASP A 113 15.89 -1.86 7.37
CA ASP A 113 16.89 -1.42 8.35
C ASP A 113 16.60 0.05 8.70
N SER A 114 15.98 0.28 9.86
CA SER A 114 15.61 1.62 10.31
C SER A 114 16.81 2.48 10.73
N GLU A 115 18.01 1.94 10.90
CA GLU A 115 19.20 2.73 11.21
C GLU A 115 19.82 3.29 9.93
N ARG A 116 19.95 2.42 8.91
CA ARG A 116 20.60 2.73 7.64
C ARG A 116 19.64 3.30 6.59
N GLY A 117 18.36 3.00 6.69
CA GLY A 117 17.37 3.34 5.66
C GLY A 117 17.52 2.46 4.42
N THR A 118 17.71 1.16 4.61
CA THR A 118 17.89 0.23 3.50
C THR A 118 16.77 -0.81 3.47
N LEU A 119 16.35 -1.17 2.27
CA LEU A 119 15.36 -2.20 2.01
C LEU A 119 16.02 -3.44 1.43
N SER A 120 15.59 -4.62 1.88
CA SER A 120 16.04 -5.90 1.33
C SER A 120 14.83 -6.78 1.03
N PRO A 121 14.55 -7.11 -0.25
CA PRO A 121 13.46 -8.02 -0.60
C PRO A 121 13.64 -9.39 0.05
N VAL A 122 12.56 -9.97 0.57
CA VAL A 122 12.58 -11.28 1.24
C VAL A 122 11.86 -12.31 0.37
N TYR A 123 10.58 -12.11 0.10
CA TYR A 123 9.77 -12.97 -0.78
C TYR A 123 8.53 -12.22 -1.30
N THR A 124 7.86 -12.85 -2.26
CA THR A 124 6.63 -12.35 -2.88
C THR A 124 5.52 -13.40 -2.79
N ASN A 125 4.29 -12.96 -2.57
CA ASN A 125 3.11 -13.83 -2.57
C ASN A 125 2.09 -13.33 -3.60
N SER A 126 1.40 -14.26 -4.27
CA SER A 126 0.24 -13.91 -5.10
C SER A 126 -0.89 -13.37 -4.23
N THR A 127 -1.59 -12.35 -4.73
CA THR A 127 -2.82 -11.80 -4.13
C THR A 127 -4.09 -12.50 -4.64
N LEU A 128 -3.93 -13.53 -5.47
CA LEU A 128 -5.00 -14.21 -6.18
C LEU A 128 -5.08 -15.70 -5.81
N PRO A 129 -6.26 -16.33 -5.94
CA PRO A 129 -6.39 -17.77 -5.79
C PRO A 129 -5.49 -18.53 -6.77
N VAL A 130 -5.02 -19.71 -6.36
CA VAL A 130 -4.22 -20.59 -7.22
C VAL A 130 -5.00 -20.93 -8.49
N GLY A 131 -4.35 -20.77 -9.64
CA GLY A 131 -4.92 -21.09 -10.96
C GLY A 131 -5.76 -19.99 -11.60
N TRP A 132 -5.94 -18.83 -10.95
CA TRP A 132 -6.60 -17.69 -11.58
C TRP A 132 -5.67 -16.99 -12.59
N THR A 133 -6.16 -16.68 -13.79
CA THR A 133 -5.35 -16.22 -14.93
C THR A 133 -5.87 -14.95 -15.62
N GLY A 134 -6.86 -14.27 -15.04
CA GLY A 134 -7.40 -13.03 -15.61
C GLY A 134 -6.44 -11.83 -15.46
N THR A 135 -6.87 -10.68 -15.96
CA THR A 135 -6.15 -9.42 -15.73
C THR A 135 -6.48 -8.85 -14.36
N ASN A 136 -5.47 -8.61 -13.52
CA ASN A 136 -5.64 -8.07 -12.19
C ASN A 136 -4.56 -7.06 -11.83
N TYR A 137 -4.95 -6.08 -11.02
CA TYR A 137 -4.12 -4.98 -10.56
C TYR A 137 -4.35 -4.70 -9.08
N PRO A 138 -3.50 -5.22 -8.16
CA PRO A 138 -3.51 -4.83 -6.76
C PRO A 138 -3.48 -3.31 -6.63
N ALA A 139 -4.25 -2.76 -5.68
CA ALA A 139 -4.38 -1.33 -5.51
C ALA A 139 -3.88 -0.89 -4.14
N ASP A 140 -4.70 -1.10 -3.11
CA ASP A 140 -4.43 -0.59 -1.79
C ASP A 140 -3.99 -1.73 -0.85
N ILE A 141 -3.29 -1.36 0.21
CA ILE A 141 -2.68 -2.32 1.13
C ILE A 141 -2.66 -1.75 2.54
N HIS A 142 -3.10 -2.54 3.52
CA HIS A 142 -3.14 -2.13 4.93
C HIS A 142 -2.82 -3.30 5.84
N VAL A 143 -1.94 -3.08 6.83
CA VAL A 143 -1.74 -4.00 7.96
C VAL A 143 -2.73 -3.64 9.06
N ALA A 144 -3.39 -4.64 9.65
CA ALA A 144 -4.21 -4.42 10.83
C ALA A 144 -3.36 -3.91 12.00
N PRO A 145 -3.89 -3.08 12.91
CA PRO A 145 -3.12 -2.58 14.06
C PRO A 145 -2.46 -3.66 14.93
N SER A 146 -3.01 -4.88 14.94
CA SER A 146 -2.42 -6.01 15.65
C SER A 146 -1.13 -6.55 15.03
N GLY A 147 -0.79 -6.17 13.79
CA GLY A 147 0.33 -6.72 13.03
C GLY A 147 0.12 -8.16 12.54
N ARG A 148 -1.05 -8.76 12.77
CA ARG A 148 -1.30 -10.18 12.47
C ARG A 148 -1.98 -10.44 11.12
N THR A 149 -2.48 -9.40 10.47
CA THR A 149 -3.24 -9.52 9.22
C THR A 149 -2.88 -8.42 8.25
N LEU A 150 -2.68 -8.78 6.98
CA LEU A 150 -2.48 -7.88 5.86
C LEU A 150 -3.66 -7.99 4.89
N TYR A 151 -4.14 -6.85 4.40
CA TYR A 151 -5.20 -6.78 3.41
C TYR A 151 -4.66 -6.16 2.12
N VAL A 152 -5.06 -6.67 0.97
CA VAL A 152 -4.74 -6.10 -0.34
C VAL A 152 -5.99 -6.09 -1.21
N SER A 153 -6.32 -4.97 -1.85
CA SER A 153 -7.44 -4.92 -2.81
C SER A 153 -6.98 -5.23 -4.22
N ASN A 154 -7.83 -5.91 -4.98
CA ASN A 154 -7.55 -6.42 -6.31
C ASN A 154 -8.56 -5.86 -7.33
N ARG A 155 -8.11 -5.01 -8.26
CA ARG A 155 -8.94 -4.53 -9.38
C ARG A 155 -8.87 -5.50 -10.54
N GLY A 156 -10.00 -5.96 -11.06
CA GLY A 156 -10.07 -7.01 -12.06
C GLY A 156 -10.63 -8.29 -11.46
N HIS A 157 -9.95 -8.90 -10.49
CA HIS A 157 -10.56 -9.96 -9.67
C HIS A 157 -11.67 -9.40 -8.74
N ASN A 158 -11.65 -8.10 -8.45
CA ASN A 158 -12.65 -7.38 -7.65
C ASN A 158 -12.83 -7.99 -6.24
N SER A 159 -11.70 -8.18 -5.56
CA SER A 159 -11.64 -8.84 -4.25
C SER A 159 -10.76 -8.09 -3.25
N ILE A 160 -10.89 -8.47 -1.97
CA ILE A 160 -9.86 -8.26 -0.94
C ILE A 160 -9.17 -9.60 -0.68
N ALA A 161 -7.85 -9.62 -0.85
CA ALA A 161 -6.99 -10.68 -0.36
C ALA A 161 -6.63 -10.43 1.11
N VAL A 162 -6.80 -11.44 1.95
CA VAL A 162 -6.53 -11.41 3.39
C VAL A 162 -5.40 -12.40 3.67
N PHE A 163 -4.29 -11.90 4.20
CA PHE A 163 -3.17 -12.71 4.61
C PHE A 163 -3.00 -12.68 6.13
N SER A 164 -2.71 -13.83 6.74
CA SER A 164 -2.10 -13.86 8.07
C SER A 164 -0.60 -13.58 7.99
N ILE A 165 -0.08 -12.91 9.01
CA ILE A 165 1.33 -12.58 9.18
C ILE A 165 1.87 -13.39 10.36
N ALA A 166 2.81 -14.30 10.09
CA ALA A 166 3.50 -15.06 11.14
C ALA A 166 4.47 -14.17 11.93
N ALA A 167 4.94 -14.65 13.09
CA ALA A 167 5.96 -13.94 13.88
C ALA A 167 7.29 -13.72 13.11
N THR A 168 7.58 -14.57 12.13
CA THR A 168 8.72 -14.43 11.21
C THR A 168 8.48 -13.40 10.09
N GLY A 169 7.26 -12.87 9.97
CA GLY A 169 6.81 -12.04 8.85
C GLY A 169 6.13 -12.81 7.73
N ALA A 170 6.24 -14.15 7.70
CA ALA A 170 5.73 -15.00 6.62
C ALA A 170 4.23 -14.77 6.37
N LEU A 171 3.86 -14.58 5.10
CA LEU A 171 2.48 -14.36 4.68
C LEU A 171 1.82 -15.66 4.25
N THR A 172 0.60 -15.91 4.73
CA THR A 172 -0.28 -16.99 4.25
C THR A 172 -1.60 -16.39 3.75
N LEU A 173 -1.99 -16.68 2.50
CA LEU A 173 -3.25 -16.20 1.93
C LEU A 173 -4.43 -17.03 2.49
N ASP A 174 -5.17 -16.45 3.43
CA ASP A 174 -6.23 -17.15 4.17
C ASP A 174 -7.62 -16.99 3.54
N GLN A 175 -7.82 -15.90 2.79
CA GLN A 175 -9.10 -15.58 2.17
C GLN A 175 -8.91 -14.67 0.96
N VAL A 176 -9.70 -14.90 -0.08
CA VAL A 176 -9.95 -13.93 -1.14
C VAL A 176 -11.46 -13.73 -1.20
N VAL A 177 -11.93 -12.56 -0.80
CA VAL A 177 -13.38 -12.27 -0.69
C VAL A 177 -13.80 -11.27 -1.76
N SER A 178 -14.91 -11.56 -2.46
CA SER A 178 -15.50 -10.63 -3.42
C SER A 178 -15.88 -9.32 -2.73
N THR A 179 -15.67 -8.20 -3.44
CA THR A 179 -16.06 -6.86 -2.98
C THR A 179 -17.50 -6.50 -3.35
N ASP A 180 -18.24 -7.39 -4.01
CA ASP A 180 -19.60 -7.18 -4.54
C ASP A 180 -19.76 -5.85 -5.32
N GLY A 181 -18.70 -5.48 -6.02
CA GLY A 181 -18.60 -4.27 -6.83
C GLY A 181 -17.48 -4.40 -7.85
N ASP A 182 -17.20 -3.30 -8.54
CA ASP A 182 -16.19 -3.27 -9.60
C ASP A 182 -15.08 -2.25 -9.30
N TRP A 183 -13.84 -2.71 -9.46
CA TRP A 183 -12.62 -1.90 -9.38
C TRP A 183 -12.36 -1.34 -7.95
N PRO A 184 -12.15 -2.20 -6.93
CA PRO A 184 -11.86 -1.78 -5.55
C PRO A 184 -10.49 -1.08 -5.44
N ARG A 185 -10.47 0.22 -5.68
CA ARG A 185 -9.23 1.02 -5.79
C ARG A 185 -8.64 1.41 -4.43
N ASN A 186 -9.48 1.50 -3.41
CA ASN A 186 -9.08 1.82 -2.04
C ASN A 186 -10.02 1.14 -1.05
N PHE A 187 -9.50 0.87 0.13
CA PHE A 187 -10.30 0.51 1.28
C PHE A 187 -9.71 1.15 2.54
N SER A 188 -10.43 1.04 3.66
CA SER A 188 -9.92 1.50 4.95
C SER A 188 -10.48 0.63 6.07
N LEU A 189 -9.66 0.37 7.08
CA LEU A 189 -10.12 -0.21 8.34
C LEU A 189 -10.67 0.90 9.23
N ASP A 190 -11.80 0.65 9.86
CA ASP A 190 -12.32 1.59 10.85
C ASP A 190 -11.41 1.65 12.09
N PRO A 191 -11.37 2.77 12.83
CA PRO A 191 -10.51 2.91 14.00
C PRO A 191 -10.79 1.89 15.11
N THR A 192 -12.00 1.31 15.17
CA THR A 192 -12.31 0.24 16.13
C THR A 192 -11.82 -1.14 15.67
N GLY A 193 -11.37 -1.28 14.42
CA GLY A 193 -10.89 -2.53 13.82
C GLY A 193 -11.96 -3.61 13.66
N ARG A 194 -13.25 -3.23 13.70
CA ARG A 194 -14.40 -4.13 13.51
C ARG A 194 -14.90 -4.15 12.07
N TRP A 195 -14.62 -3.12 11.31
CA TRP A 195 -15.15 -2.90 9.98
C TRP A 195 -14.03 -2.62 8.99
N LEU A 196 -14.22 -3.09 7.76
CA LEU A 196 -13.42 -2.74 6.61
C LEU A 196 -14.36 -2.24 5.52
N LEU A 197 -14.12 -1.04 5.01
CA LEU A 197 -14.94 -0.41 3.98
C LEU A 197 -14.16 -0.39 2.68
N VAL A 198 -14.75 -0.87 1.59
CA VAL A 198 -14.11 -0.96 0.27
C VAL A 198 -14.79 -0.03 -0.71
N ALA A 199 -14.04 0.87 -1.32
CA ALA A 199 -14.49 1.78 -2.36
C ALA A 199 -14.31 1.16 -3.76
N ASN A 200 -15.42 0.76 -4.38
CA ASN A 200 -15.48 0.21 -5.72
C ASN A 200 -15.68 1.33 -6.74
N GLN A 201 -14.59 1.70 -7.43
CA GLN A 201 -14.56 2.88 -8.30
C GLN A 201 -15.57 2.81 -9.45
N LYS A 202 -15.68 1.65 -10.12
CA LYS A 202 -16.47 1.56 -11.36
C LYS A 202 -17.95 1.25 -11.11
N SER A 203 -18.29 0.67 -9.97
CA SER A 203 -19.67 0.37 -9.58
C SER A 203 -20.32 1.43 -8.69
N ASN A 204 -19.65 2.55 -8.41
CA ASN A 204 -20.16 3.64 -7.58
C ASN A 204 -20.66 3.20 -6.19
N SER A 205 -19.95 2.26 -5.56
CA SER A 205 -20.36 1.68 -4.28
C SER A 205 -19.22 1.65 -3.26
N ILE A 206 -19.57 1.85 -2.00
CA ILE A 206 -18.75 1.47 -0.86
C ILE A 206 -19.42 0.28 -0.17
N ILE A 207 -18.70 -0.83 -0.05
CA ILE A 207 -19.18 -2.06 0.59
C ILE A 207 -18.53 -2.22 1.96
N VAL A 208 -19.34 -2.54 2.96
CA VAL A 208 -18.90 -2.72 4.34
C VAL A 208 -18.73 -4.20 4.65
N PHE A 209 -17.60 -4.57 5.22
CA PHE A 209 -17.30 -5.90 5.73
C PHE A 209 -17.21 -5.88 7.24
N GLY A 210 -17.83 -6.86 7.89
CA GLY A 210 -17.49 -7.23 9.26
C GLY A 210 -16.12 -7.90 9.27
N ARG A 211 -15.27 -7.50 10.22
CA ARG A 211 -13.93 -8.06 10.41
C ARG A 211 -13.89 -8.86 11.71
N ASP A 212 -13.56 -10.14 11.59
CA ASP A 212 -13.20 -10.96 12.74
C ASP A 212 -11.84 -10.49 13.29
N ARG A 213 -11.78 -10.08 14.56
CA ARG A 213 -10.59 -9.42 15.11
C ARG A 213 -9.41 -10.38 15.32
N GLU A 214 -9.69 -11.66 15.51
CA GLU A 214 -8.69 -12.67 15.86
C GLU A 214 -8.04 -13.27 14.60
N SER A 215 -8.87 -13.73 13.67
CA SER A 215 -8.44 -14.30 12.39
C SER A 215 -8.18 -13.25 11.32
N GLY A 216 -8.78 -12.06 11.45
CA GLY A 216 -8.73 -11.02 10.43
C GLY A 216 -9.63 -11.25 9.22
N LYS A 217 -10.36 -12.38 9.16
CA LYS A 217 -11.25 -12.70 8.04
C LYS A 217 -12.41 -11.70 7.93
N LEU A 218 -12.88 -11.53 6.70
CA LEU A 218 -13.93 -10.60 6.35
C LEU A 218 -15.23 -11.35 6.05
N THR A 219 -16.34 -10.83 6.56
CA THR A 219 -17.70 -11.30 6.24
C THR A 219 -18.47 -10.15 5.59
N PRO A 220 -19.04 -10.36 4.38
CA PRO A 220 -19.84 -9.33 3.74
C PRO A 220 -21.05 -8.97 4.60
N THR A 221 -21.34 -7.68 4.70
CA THR A 221 -22.59 -7.20 5.28
C THR A 221 -23.62 -6.94 4.18
N ARG A 222 -24.82 -6.47 4.56
CA ARG A 222 -25.80 -5.94 3.60
C ARG A 222 -25.66 -4.42 3.41
N ASP A 223 -24.73 -3.79 4.13
CA ASP A 223 -24.57 -2.35 4.12
C ASP A 223 -23.76 -1.89 2.90
N ARG A 224 -24.40 -1.02 2.12
CA ARG A 224 -23.85 -0.38 0.92
C ARG A 224 -24.10 1.11 0.99
N ILE A 225 -23.07 1.88 0.65
CA ILE A 225 -23.20 3.32 0.43
C ILE A 225 -23.01 3.56 -1.07
N GLU A 226 -23.97 4.24 -1.70
CA GLU A 226 -23.83 4.69 -3.08
C GLU A 226 -23.06 6.01 -3.09
N LEU A 227 -21.95 6.03 -3.82
CA LEU A 227 -21.10 7.21 -3.96
C LEU A 227 -20.49 7.17 -5.36
N PRO A 228 -20.56 8.23 -6.17
CA PRO A 228 -19.94 8.22 -7.49
C PRO A 228 -18.42 8.08 -7.41
N SER A 229 -17.88 7.09 -8.13
CA SER A 229 -16.44 6.85 -8.33
C SER A 229 -15.58 6.99 -7.07
N PRO A 230 -15.87 6.24 -5.99
CA PRO A 230 -15.15 6.37 -4.74
C PRO A 230 -13.76 5.74 -4.90
N VAL A 231 -12.71 6.50 -4.54
CA VAL A 231 -11.31 6.06 -4.74
C VAL A 231 -10.40 6.31 -3.54
N CYS A 232 -10.91 6.94 -2.49
CA CYS A 232 -10.16 7.22 -1.27
C CYS A 232 -11.12 7.38 -0.08
N LEU A 233 -10.97 6.50 0.90
CA LEU A 233 -11.66 6.50 2.18
C LEU A 233 -10.65 6.82 3.26
N ARG A 234 -11.03 7.74 4.16
CA ARG A 234 -10.25 8.09 5.34
C ARG A 234 -11.19 8.27 6.52
N PHE A 235 -10.80 7.73 7.66
CA PHE A 235 -11.48 8.00 8.93
C PHE A 235 -10.83 9.19 9.60
N ARG A 236 -11.65 10.13 10.07
CA ARG A 236 -11.20 11.15 11.00
C ARG A 236 -11.28 10.57 12.42
N PRO A 237 -10.21 10.62 13.23
CA PRO A 237 -10.34 10.38 14.65
C PRO A 237 -11.42 11.31 15.21
N HIS A 238 -12.32 10.79 16.04
CA HIS A 238 -13.25 11.66 16.76
C HIS A 238 -12.42 12.42 17.79
N ALA A 239 -12.48 13.76 17.78
CA ALA A 239 -11.97 14.52 18.92
C ALA A 239 -12.80 14.09 20.14
N ALA A 240 -12.11 13.69 21.20
CA ALA A 240 -12.70 13.51 22.52
C ALA A 240 -13.03 14.89 23.12
#